data_AF-A0A847MRE2-F1
#
_entry.id   AF-A0A847MRE2-F1
#
_cell.length_a   1.000
_cell.length_b   1.000
_cell.length_c   1.000
_cell.angle_alpha   90.00
_cell.angle_beta   90.00
_cell.angle_gamma   90.00
#
_symmetry.space_group_name_H-M   'P 1'
#
loop_
_entity.id
_entity.type
_entity.pdbx_description
1 polymer ?
#
loop_
_entity_poly.entity_id
_entity_poly.type
_entity_poly.pdbx_seq_one_letter_code
_entity_poly.pdbx_strand_id
1 'polypeptide(L)'
;RERILAAYESLRAHEESLLARLEPVLRALPGVRVYSNAEKRTPTLLFSIAGLESGEVYRALAVLRVNAPASSFYALECSRHLGLGDGGAVRVGLAPYTTEDDIDRLLEGVRTLTG
;
A
#
# COMPACT_ATOMS: atom_id res chain seq x y z
N ARG A 1 -4.28 10.45 -30.53
CA ARG A 1 -3.07 10.58 -29.68
C ARG A 1 -3.33 11.54 -28.51
N GLU A 2 -3.73 12.78 -28.76
CA GLU A 2 -3.97 13.80 -27.72
C GLU A 2 -4.99 13.37 -26.64
N ARG A 3 -6.15 12.81 -27.03
CA ARG A 3 -7.15 12.30 -26.06
C ARG A 3 -6.63 11.22 -25.11
N ILE A 4 -5.69 10.40 -25.58
CA ILE A 4 -5.08 9.33 -24.76
C ILE A 4 -4.09 9.93 -23.77
N LEU A 5 -3.32 10.92 -24.19
CA LEU A 5 -2.39 11.63 -23.30
C LEU A 5 -3.15 12.37 -22.18
N ALA A 6 -4.22 13.10 -22.53
CA ALA A 6 -5.06 13.78 -21.55
C ALA A 6 -5.73 12.80 -20.57
N ALA A 7 -6.16 11.62 -21.04
CA ALA A 7 -6.71 10.59 -20.17
C ALA A 7 -5.66 10.03 -19.19
N TYR A 8 -4.42 9.78 -19.66
CA TYR A 8 -3.33 9.33 -18.79
C TYR A 8 -2.90 10.40 -17.78
N GLU A 9 -2.91 11.67 -18.16
CA GLU A 9 -2.62 12.78 -17.24
C GLU A 9 -3.67 12.89 -16.13
N SER A 10 -4.95 12.78 -16.49
CA SER A 10 -6.05 12.79 -15.51
C SER A 10 -5.97 11.60 -14.55
N LEU A 11 -5.69 10.40 -15.08
CA LEU A 11 -5.48 9.20 -14.27
C LEU A 11 -4.32 9.37 -13.29
N ARG A 12 -3.19 9.86 -13.80
CA ARG A 12 -2.01 10.09 -12.97
C ARG A 12 -2.28 11.09 -11.86
N ALA A 13 -2.96 12.19 -12.15
CA ALA A 13 -3.32 13.19 -11.14
C ALA A 13 -4.24 12.61 -10.05
N HIS A 14 -5.19 11.76 -10.42
CA HIS A 14 -6.06 11.04 -9.48
C HIS A 14 -5.27 10.09 -8.57
N GLU A 15 -4.43 9.24 -9.14
CA GLU A 15 -3.61 8.29 -8.38
C GLU A 15 -2.59 9.00 -7.47
N GLU A 16 -1.97 10.09 -7.95
CA GLU A 16 -1.05 10.91 -7.16
C GLU A 16 -1.76 11.58 -5.98
N SER A 17 -2.98 12.09 -6.17
CA SER A 17 -3.80 12.67 -5.08
C SER A 17 -4.13 11.64 -4.00
N LEU A 18 -4.57 10.44 -4.38
CA LEU A 18 -4.87 9.36 -3.44
C LEU A 18 -3.61 8.90 -2.70
N LEU A 19 -2.47 8.78 -3.39
CA LEU A 19 -1.20 8.42 -2.76
C LEU A 19 -0.75 9.49 -1.76
N ALA A 20 -0.87 10.77 -2.12
CA ALA A 20 -0.52 11.90 -1.26
C ALA A 20 -1.38 11.95 0.02
N ARG A 21 -2.61 11.43 -0.02
CA ARG A 21 -3.46 11.26 1.16
C ARG A 21 -3.08 10.03 1.99
N LEU A 22 -2.79 8.91 1.35
CA LEU A 22 -2.52 7.63 2.01
C LEU A 22 -1.14 7.59 2.69
N GLU A 23 -0.08 7.89 1.95
CA GLU A 23 1.28 7.60 2.38
C GLU A 23 1.72 8.35 3.65
N PRO A 24 1.45 9.66 3.82
CA PRO A 24 1.86 10.37 5.02
C PRO A 24 1.20 9.80 6.27
N VAL A 25 -0.09 9.45 6.18
CA VAL A 25 -0.83 8.86 7.30
C VAL A 25 -0.26 7.48 7.63
N LEU A 26 -0.07 6.63 6.62
CA LEU A 26 0.46 5.28 6.81
C LEU A 26 1.85 5.31 7.47
N ARG A 27 2.72 6.25 7.06
CA ARG A 27 4.06 6.42 7.65
C ARG A 27 4.05 6.96 9.07
N ALA A 28 3.01 7.68 9.47
CA ALA A 28 2.88 8.25 10.81
C ALA A 28 2.32 7.25 11.84
N LEU A 29 1.75 6.13 11.40
CA LEU A 29 1.15 5.15 12.31
C LEU A 29 2.24 4.39 13.11
N PRO A 30 2.06 4.23 14.44
CA PRO A 30 3.01 3.50 15.28
C PRO A 30 3.26 2.08 14.78
N GLY A 31 4.53 1.67 14.77
CA GLY A 31 4.92 0.32 14.34
C GLY A 31 4.82 0.08 12.83
N VAL A 32 4.26 1.00 12.03
CA VAL A 32 4.20 0.85 10.57
C VAL A 32 5.54 1.24 9.95
N ARG A 33 6.08 0.34 9.12
CA ARG A 33 7.26 0.61 8.29
C ARG A 33 6.89 0.53 6.81
N VAL A 34 7.10 1.63 6.09
CA VAL A 34 6.91 1.72 4.63
C VAL A 34 8.26 1.59 3.93
N TYR A 35 8.36 0.68 2.95
CA TYR A 35 9.60 0.36 2.23
C TYR A 35 9.72 1.10 0.88
N SER A 36 8.61 1.58 0.31
CA SER A 36 8.59 2.31 -0.96
C SER A 36 9.17 3.72 -0.79
N ASN A 37 10.47 3.91 -1.05
CA ASN A 37 11.16 5.20 -0.82
C ASN A 37 11.66 5.90 -2.09
N ALA A 38 11.52 5.30 -3.28
CA ALA A 38 11.94 5.93 -4.54
C ALA A 38 11.11 7.20 -4.82
N GLU A 39 11.77 8.31 -5.15
CA GLU A 39 11.12 9.60 -5.42
C GLU A 39 10.13 9.54 -6.59
N LYS A 40 10.53 8.87 -7.67
CA LYS A 40 9.67 8.62 -8.84
C LYS A 40 9.32 7.14 -8.93
N ARG A 41 8.05 6.81 -8.73
CA ARG A 41 7.55 5.43 -8.72
C ARG A 41 6.07 5.35 -9.12
N THR A 42 5.60 4.14 -9.40
CA THR A 42 4.17 3.85 -9.49
C THR A 42 3.50 4.04 -8.11
N PRO A 43 2.18 4.29 -8.04
CA PRO A 43 1.45 4.48 -6.79
C PRO A 43 1.27 3.14 -6.05
N THR A 44 2.38 2.59 -5.58
CA THR A 44 2.47 1.28 -4.93
C THR A 44 3.29 1.40 -3.66
N LEU A 45 2.67 1.05 -2.54
CA LEU A 45 3.28 1.02 -1.23
C LEU A 45 3.48 -0.43 -0.78
N LEU A 46 4.65 -0.71 -0.22
CA LEU A 46 4.92 -1.94 0.52
C LEU A 46 5.14 -1.57 1.98
N PHE A 47 4.43 -2.22 2.91
CA PHE A 47 4.55 -1.93 4.33
C PHE A 47 4.40 -3.17 5.23
N SER A 48 4.93 -3.07 6.45
CA SER A 48 4.77 -4.05 7.52
C SER A 48 4.38 -3.35 8.81
N ILE A 49 3.77 -4.09 9.75
CA ILE A 49 3.45 -3.60 11.10
C ILE A 49 4.29 -4.40 12.09
N ALA A 50 5.01 -3.71 12.97
CA ALA A 50 5.86 -4.34 13.97
C ALA A 50 5.05 -5.29 14.88
N GLY A 51 5.54 -6.52 15.06
CA GLY A 51 4.90 -7.53 15.91
C GLY A 51 3.72 -8.26 15.27
N LEU A 52 3.37 -7.97 14.01
CA LEU A 52 2.30 -8.66 13.29
C LEU A 52 2.84 -9.36 12.04
N GLU A 53 2.37 -10.57 11.77
CA GLU A 53 2.65 -11.24 10.52
C GLU A 53 1.90 -10.55 9.37
N SER A 54 2.57 -10.29 8.24
CA SER A 54 1.95 -9.58 7.11
C SER A 54 0.68 -10.28 6.60
N GLY A 55 0.61 -11.60 6.69
CA GLY A 55 -0.58 -12.38 6.35
C GLY A 55 -1.77 -12.18 7.30
N GLU A 56 -1.54 -11.83 8.56
CA GLU A 56 -2.58 -11.44 9.52
C GLU A 56 -3.13 -10.05 9.19
N VAL A 57 -2.23 -9.11 8.88
CA VAL A 57 -2.61 -7.77 8.43
C VAL A 57 -3.50 -7.86 7.19
N TYR A 58 -3.11 -8.65 6.19
CA TYR A 58 -3.94 -8.86 4.99
C TYR A 58 -5.33 -9.42 5.34
N ARG A 59 -5.42 -10.43 6.20
CA ARG A 59 -6.71 -11.01 6.62
C ARG A 59 -7.60 -10.00 7.33
N ALA A 60 -7.02 -9.17 8.20
CA ALA A 60 -7.77 -8.11 8.90
C ALA A 60 -8.29 -7.05 7.92
N LEU A 61 -7.45 -6.60 6.98
CA LEU A 61 -7.86 -5.66 5.93
C LEU A 61 -8.98 -6.23 5.03
N ALA A 62 -8.93 -7.53 4.73
CA ALA A 62 -9.95 -8.19 3.92
C ALA A 62 -11.35 -8.13 4.57
N VAL A 63 -11.46 -8.16 5.91
CA VAL A 63 -12.73 -7.99 6.64
C VAL A 63 -13.37 -6.63 6.36
N LEU A 64 -12.55 -5.59 6.15
CA LEU A 64 -12.97 -4.24 5.75
C LEU A 64 -13.12 -4.09 4.23
N ARG A 65 -13.17 -5.20 3.49
CA ARG A 65 -13.25 -5.24 2.03
C ARG A 65 -12.08 -4.53 1.34
N VAL A 66 -10.89 -4.57 1.95
CA VAL A 66 -9.64 -4.03 1.38
C VAL A 66 -8.76 -5.18 0.92
N ASN A 67 -8.53 -5.28 -0.39
CA ASN A 67 -7.66 -6.31 -0.98
C ASN A 67 -6.22 -5.81 -1.09
N ALA A 68 -5.45 -5.95 -0.01
CA ALA A 68 -4.04 -5.60 0.07
C ALA A 68 -3.20 -6.87 0.39
N PRO A 69 -2.84 -7.68 -0.62
CA PRO A 69 -2.20 -8.96 -0.38
C PRO A 69 -0.84 -8.82 0.30
N ALA A 70 -0.47 -9.85 1.08
CA ALA A 70 0.85 -9.99 1.69
C ALA A 70 1.65 -11.09 1.00
N SER A 71 2.85 -10.77 0.51
CA SER A 71 3.74 -11.73 -0.15
C SER A 71 5.14 -11.15 -0.35
N SER A 72 6.07 -11.98 -0.81
CA SER A 72 7.35 -11.54 -1.42
C SER A 72 7.19 -11.10 -2.89
N PHE A 73 6.05 -11.36 -3.52
CA PHE A 73 5.76 -10.99 -4.92
C PHE A 73 6.83 -11.44 -5.91
N TYR A 74 7.28 -12.70 -5.78
CA TYR A 74 8.36 -13.30 -6.58
C TYR A 74 9.75 -12.67 -6.37
N ALA A 75 9.91 -11.73 -5.43
CA ALA A 75 11.16 -11.06 -5.11
C ALA A 75 11.76 -11.57 -3.78
N LEU A 76 11.95 -12.89 -3.67
CA LEU A 76 12.32 -13.56 -2.42
C LEU A 76 13.62 -13.04 -1.81
N GLU A 77 14.66 -12.87 -2.64
CA GLU A 77 15.96 -12.40 -2.16
C GLU A 77 15.91 -10.95 -1.66
N CYS A 78 15.16 -10.08 -2.34
CA CYS A 78 14.93 -8.71 -1.87
C CYS A 78 14.15 -8.69 -0.54
N SER A 79 13.13 -9.54 -0.43
CA SER A 79 12.33 -9.69 0.79
C SER A 79 13.20 -10.09 1.99
N ARG A 80 14.05 -11.12 1.81
CA ARG A 80 15.01 -11.56 2.82
C ARG A 80 16.03 -10.47 3.17
N HIS A 81 16.58 -9.79 2.18
CA HIS A 81 17.55 -8.71 2.39
C HIS A 81 16.95 -7.54 3.19
N LEU A 82 15.65 -7.25 3.01
CA LEU A 82 14.92 -6.24 3.77
C LEU A 82 14.49 -6.71 5.18
N GLY A 83 14.77 -7.97 5.54
CA GLY A 83 14.36 -8.56 6.82
C GLY A 83 12.89 -9.00 6.87
N LEU A 84 12.21 -9.09 5.73
CA LEU A 84 10.80 -9.48 5.62
C LEU A 84 10.61 -11.01 5.50
N GLY A 85 11.69 -11.77 5.42
CA GLY A 85 11.67 -13.22 5.24
C GLY A 85 10.94 -13.66 3.96
N ASP A 86 10.41 -14.88 3.98
CA ASP A 86 9.74 -15.49 2.81
C ASP A 86 8.28 -15.05 2.68
N GLY A 87 7.67 -14.62 3.79
CA GLY A 87 6.29 -14.12 3.85
C GLY A 87 6.13 -12.70 3.29
N GLY A 88 7.20 -11.90 3.27
CA GLY A 88 7.20 -10.57 2.70
C GLY A 88 6.35 -9.57 3.48
N ALA A 89 5.76 -8.63 2.74
CA ALA A 89 5.04 -7.49 3.30
C ALA A 89 3.71 -7.25 2.59
N VAL A 90 2.88 -6.39 3.19
CA VAL A 90 1.58 -6.00 2.63
C VAL A 90 1.82 -5.00 1.50
N ARG A 91 1.23 -5.26 0.33
CA ARG A 91 1.33 -4.36 -0.83
C ARG A 91 -0.02 -3.73 -1.14
N VAL A 92 0.00 -2.41 -1.26
CA VAL A 92 -1.14 -1.60 -1.69
C VAL A 92 -0.76 -0.96 -3.02
N GLY A 93 -1.50 -1.29 -4.08
CA GLY A 93 -1.39 -0.63 -5.37
C GLY A 93 -2.67 0.16 -5.64
N LEU A 94 -2.54 1.43 -5.99
CA LEU A 94 -3.68 2.24 -6.42
C LEU A 94 -3.93 2.01 -7.91
N ALA A 95 -5.20 2.06 -8.29
CA ALA A 95 -5.67 1.84 -9.65
C ALA A 95 -6.62 2.98 -10.06
N PRO A 96 -6.96 3.12 -11.36
CA PRO A 96 -7.88 4.14 -11.85
C PRO A 96 -9.23 4.21 -11.13
N TYR A 97 -9.69 3.06 -10.61
CA TYR A 97 -10.97 2.90 -9.95
C TYR A 97 -10.87 2.92 -8.42
N THR A 98 -9.67 3.10 -7.86
CA THR A 98 -9.51 3.31 -6.42
C THR A 98 -10.16 4.63 -6.03
N THR A 99 -10.87 4.62 -4.91
CA THR A 99 -11.62 5.75 -4.39
C THR A 99 -11.08 6.21 -3.04
N GLU A 100 -11.52 7.39 -2.60
CA GLU A 100 -11.23 7.88 -1.25
C GLU A 100 -11.76 6.96 -0.15
N ASP A 101 -12.92 6.33 -0.36
CA ASP A 101 -13.50 5.35 0.57
C ASP A 101 -12.59 4.11 0.73
N ASP A 102 -11.93 3.66 -0.35
CA ASP A 102 -10.96 2.57 -0.26
C ASP A 102 -9.75 2.97 0.60
N ILE A 103 -9.30 4.23 0.50
CA ILE A 103 -8.21 4.77 1.33
C ILE A 103 -8.64 4.85 2.79
N ASP A 104 -9.85 5.30 3.06
CA ASP A 104 -10.39 5.39 4.42
C ASP A 104 -10.52 4.01 5.08
N ARG A 105 -11.07 3.02 4.37
CA ARG A 105 -11.16 1.63 4.88
C ARG A 105 -9.80 1.00 5.11
N LEU A 106 -8.82 1.27 4.24
CA LEU A 106 -7.45 0.82 4.43
C LEU A 106 -6.83 1.43 5.69
N LEU A 107 -6.91 2.76 5.84
CA LEU A 107 -6.33 3.47 6.99
C LEU A 107 -7.01 3.09 8.30
N GLU A 108 -8.33 2.90 8.30
CA GLU A 108 -9.08 2.41 9.46
C GLU A 108 -8.62 1.02 9.90
N GLY A 109 -8.42 0.12 8.93
CA GLY A 109 -7.90 -1.22 9.21
C GLY A 109 -6.50 -1.19 9.80
N VAL A 110 -5.61 -0.37 9.26
CA VAL A 110 -4.25 -0.26 9.81
C VAL A 110 -4.25 0.40 11.20
N ARG A 111 -5.08 1.41 11.45
CA ARG A 111 -5.24 2.03 12.78
C ARG A 111 -5.69 1.03 13.82
N THR A 112 -6.72 0.24 13.52
CA THR A 112 -7.21 -0.83 14.39
C THR A 112 -6.10 -1.83 14.78
N LEU A 113 -5.16 -2.09 13.87
CA LEU A 113 -4.04 -3.01 14.11
C LEU A 113 -2.85 -2.37 14.86
N THR A 114 -2.79 -1.05 14.94
CA THR A 114 -1.63 -0.31 15.48
C THR A 114 -1.88 0.34 16.84
N GLY A 115 -3.14 0.38 17.31
CA GLY A 115 -3.52 0.86 18.64
C GLY A 115 -3.86 2.34 18.64
#